data_AF-V4C8T2-F1
#
_entry.id   AF-V4C8T2-F1
#
_cell.length_a   1.000
_cell.length_b   1.000
_cell.length_c   1.000
_cell.angle_alpha   90.00
_cell.angle_beta   90.00
_cell.angle_gamma   90.00
#
_symmetry.space_group_name_H-M   'P 1'
#
loop_
_entity.id
_entity.type
_entity.pdbx_description
1 polymer ?
#
loop_
_entity_poly.entity_id
_entity_poly.type
_entity_poly.pdbx_seq_one_letter_code
_entity_poly.pdbx_strand_id
1 'polypeptide(L)'
;MLGYVRILLVLFAFLFLSNTPVYFIVFYIISASLDCIDGYTARKFHQTSKFGAWFDVIIDLFSRGLLWCSLSHVRYVRILLVLFAFLFLSNTPVYFIVFYIISASLDCIDGYTARKFHQTSKFGAWFDVIIDLFSRGLLWCYLSHWGYLIIMVEWMTFVSTHSNRGPNWKETTKDFPFIVQKVMSNGFHSPLGSITIAGLHVLPIWLYGLQENLLYFIPIYLQYFILLILIIGRLLCLRVELFYNEKYIKYLLDEERPETNGNYKSRND
;
A
#
# COMPACT_ATOMS: atom_id res chain seq x y z
N MET A 1 13.82 12.97 17.98
CA MET A 1 15.18 12.95 17.38
C MET A 1 15.68 11.54 17.04
N LEU A 2 15.37 10.50 17.83
CA LEU A 2 15.81 9.11 17.56
C LEU A 2 15.25 8.49 16.27
N GLY A 3 14.07 8.89 15.81
CA GLY A 3 13.50 8.44 14.53
C GLY A 3 14.29 8.81 13.28
N TYR A 4 14.98 9.97 13.26
CA TYR A 4 15.83 10.36 12.13
C TYR A 4 17.14 9.53 12.07
N VAL A 5 17.65 9.16 13.24
CA VAL A 5 18.80 8.26 13.38
C VAL A 5 18.44 6.86 12.86
N ARG A 6 17.19 6.41 13.05
CA ARG A 6 16.66 5.14 12.52
C ARG A 6 16.63 5.10 10.99
N ILE A 7 16.18 6.17 10.36
CA ILE A 7 16.16 6.27 8.88
C ILE A 7 17.59 6.22 8.33
N LEU A 8 18.54 6.92 8.97
CA LEU A 8 19.95 6.87 8.59
C LEU A 8 20.57 5.48 8.79
N LEU A 9 20.26 4.78 9.88
CA LEU A 9 20.74 3.42 10.17
C LEU A 9 20.18 2.37 9.20
N VAL A 10 18.91 2.48 8.82
CA VAL A 10 18.29 1.57 7.83
C VAL A 10 18.87 1.82 6.43
N LEU A 11 19.08 3.08 6.04
CA LEU A 11 19.76 3.42 4.78
C LEU A 11 21.22 2.92 4.77
N PHE A 12 21.92 3.00 5.91
CA PHE A 12 23.29 2.52 6.05
C PHE A 12 23.38 0.97 6.04
N ALA A 13 22.43 0.28 6.67
CA ALA A 13 22.34 -1.19 6.62
C ALA A 13 22.12 -1.69 5.18
N PHE A 14 21.38 -0.93 4.37
CA PHE A 14 21.12 -1.24 2.97
C PHE A 14 22.38 -1.23 2.09
N LEU A 15 23.42 -0.48 2.47
CA LEU A 15 24.70 -0.44 1.74
C LEU A 15 25.52 -1.73 1.86
N PHE A 16 25.21 -2.60 2.85
CA PHE A 16 25.91 -3.86 3.10
C PHE A 16 25.14 -5.11 2.63
N LEU A 17 23.97 -4.91 2.01
CA LEU A 17 23.06 -5.99 1.60
C LEU A 17 23.71 -6.93 0.56
N SER A 18 24.58 -6.42 -0.31
CA SER A 18 25.21 -7.20 -1.38
C SER A 18 26.50 -7.92 -0.97
N ASN A 19 27.24 -7.41 0.02
CA ASN A 19 28.59 -7.90 0.33
C ASN A 19 28.67 -8.81 1.56
N THR A 20 27.83 -8.60 2.59
CA THR A 20 27.89 -9.39 3.84
C THR A 20 26.55 -9.34 4.61
N PRO A 21 25.65 -10.33 4.42
CA PRO A 21 24.28 -10.30 4.99
C PRO A 21 24.23 -10.34 6.52
N VAL A 22 25.30 -10.78 7.19
CA VAL A 22 25.39 -10.81 8.67
C VAL A 22 25.35 -9.39 9.26
N TYR A 23 26.03 -8.42 8.65
CA TYR A 23 26.02 -7.04 9.15
C TYR A 23 24.69 -6.35 8.93
N PHE A 24 24.00 -6.65 7.82
CA PHE A 24 22.63 -6.19 7.59
C PHE A 24 21.69 -6.67 8.71
N ILE A 25 21.76 -7.95 9.06
CA ILE A 25 20.96 -8.53 10.15
C ILE A 25 21.30 -7.85 11.48
N VAL A 26 22.58 -7.64 11.79
CA VAL A 26 23.00 -6.98 13.05
C VAL A 26 22.49 -5.54 13.14
N PHE A 27 22.67 -4.72 12.09
CA PHE A 27 22.19 -3.33 12.11
C PHE A 27 20.66 -3.24 12.12
N TYR A 28 19.97 -4.17 11.45
CA TYR A 28 18.52 -4.27 11.48
C TYR A 28 18.01 -4.65 12.87
N ILE A 29 18.65 -5.62 13.55
CA ILE A 29 18.31 -6.01 14.92
C ILE A 29 18.58 -4.86 15.90
N ILE A 30 19.67 -4.12 15.74
CA ILE A 30 19.96 -2.93 16.56
C ILE A 30 18.90 -1.86 16.33
N SER A 31 18.52 -1.59 15.08
CA SER A 31 17.43 -0.66 14.74
C SER A 31 16.09 -1.09 15.35
N ALA A 32 15.76 -2.39 15.30
CA ALA A 32 14.54 -2.95 15.89
C ALA A 32 14.58 -2.95 17.43
N SER A 33 15.76 -3.11 18.04
CA SER A 33 15.92 -3.08 19.49
C SER A 33 15.80 -1.67 20.05
N LEU A 34 16.26 -0.66 19.30
CA LEU A 34 16.08 0.76 19.62
C LEU A 34 14.60 1.19 19.59
N ASP A 35 13.77 0.52 18.78
CA ASP A 35 12.30 0.72 18.74
C ASP A 35 11.63 0.35 20.08
N CYS A 36 12.11 -0.72 20.72
CA CYS A 36 11.59 -1.18 22.01
C CYS A 36 12.02 -0.26 23.17
N ILE A 37 13.22 0.32 23.07
CA ILE A 37 13.76 1.26 24.07
C ILE A 37 13.04 2.61 23.98
N ASP A 38 12.71 3.10 22.78
CA ASP A 38 11.91 4.33 22.63
C ASP A 38 10.52 4.18 23.28
N GLY A 39 9.87 3.03 23.09
CA GLY A 39 8.60 2.71 23.73
C GLY A 39 8.68 2.61 25.26
N TYR A 40 9.77 2.09 25.82
CA TYR A 40 9.97 2.02 27.27
C TYR A 40 10.30 3.40 27.88
N THR A 41 11.13 4.18 27.20
CA THR A 41 11.59 5.49 27.67
C THR A 41 10.47 6.53 27.62
N ALA A 42 9.63 6.52 26.58
CA ALA A 42 8.44 7.37 26.48
C ALA A 42 7.41 7.10 27.60
N ARG A 43 7.26 5.83 28.03
CA ARG A 43 6.38 5.43 29.13
C ARG A 43 6.89 5.88 30.51
N LYS A 44 8.22 5.95 30.71
CA LYS A 44 8.84 6.35 31.98
C LYS A 44 8.89 7.88 32.19
N PHE A 45 8.86 8.67 31.13
CA PHE A 45 8.98 10.14 31.18
C PHE A 45 7.67 10.92 30.94
N HIS A 46 6.50 10.25 30.97
CA HIS A 46 5.18 10.86 30.76
C HIS A 46 5.05 11.73 29.48
N GLN A 47 5.84 11.42 28.45
CA GLN A 47 5.69 12.01 27.11
C GLN A 47 4.83 11.09 26.26
N THR A 48 3.55 10.93 26.64
CA THR A 48 2.58 10.20 25.83
C THR A 48 2.15 11.07 24.64
N SER A 49 2.47 10.63 23.43
CA SER A 49 2.04 11.30 22.20
C SER A 49 0.71 10.73 21.71
N LYS A 50 -0.11 11.58 21.07
CA LYS A 50 -1.37 11.16 20.40
C LYS A 50 -1.14 10.04 19.38
N PHE A 51 0.06 9.98 18.79
CA PHE A 51 0.49 8.94 17.86
C PHE A 51 0.74 7.58 18.54
N GLY A 52 1.34 7.56 19.73
CA GLY A 52 1.55 6.33 20.50
C GLY A 52 0.23 5.69 20.95
N ALA A 53 -0.72 6.52 21.41
CA ALA A 53 -2.07 6.07 21.75
C ALA A 53 -2.84 5.58 20.51
N TRP A 54 -2.66 6.23 19.36
CA TRP A 54 -3.21 5.79 18.08
C TRP A 54 -2.61 4.45 17.60
N PHE A 55 -1.31 4.23 17.79
CA PHE A 55 -0.63 2.99 17.41
C PHE A 55 -1.04 1.81 18.30
N ASP A 56 -1.17 2.02 19.61
CA ASP A 56 -1.75 1.03 20.52
C ASP A 56 -3.21 0.72 20.18
N VAL A 57 -4.01 1.73 19.80
CA VAL A 57 -5.38 1.52 19.29
C VAL A 57 -5.38 0.70 18.00
N ILE A 58 -4.39 0.85 17.11
CA ILE A 58 -4.23 0.02 15.90
C ILE A 58 -3.86 -1.43 16.26
N ILE A 59 -2.90 -1.64 17.17
CA ILE A 59 -2.53 -2.99 17.62
C ILE A 59 -3.70 -3.68 18.33
N ASP A 60 -4.46 -2.93 19.12
CA ASP A 60 -5.71 -3.39 19.73
C ASP A 60 -6.84 -3.55 18.69
N LEU A 61 -6.82 -2.85 17.56
CA LEU A 61 -7.76 -3.07 16.44
C LEU A 61 -7.42 -4.34 15.66
N PHE A 62 -6.14 -4.66 15.50
CA PHE A 62 -5.68 -5.94 14.95
C PHE A 62 -6.04 -7.09 15.88
N SER A 63 -5.83 -6.91 17.18
CA SER A 63 -6.13 -7.93 18.20
C SER A 63 -7.65 -8.11 18.42
N ARG A 64 -8.44 -7.03 18.39
CA ARG A 64 -9.92 -7.09 18.46
C ARG A 64 -10.58 -7.45 17.12
N GLY A 65 -9.93 -7.14 15.99
CA GLY A 65 -10.35 -7.58 14.65
C GLY A 65 -10.25 -9.09 14.48
N LEU A 66 -9.29 -9.73 15.15
CA LEU A 66 -9.21 -11.20 15.30
C LEU A 66 -10.34 -11.80 16.18
N LEU A 67 -11.02 -10.99 16.99
CA LEU A 67 -12.08 -11.42 17.91
C LEU A 67 -13.49 -11.16 17.35
N TRP A 68 -13.64 -10.27 16.37
CA TRP A 68 -14.88 -10.07 15.60
C TRP A 68 -14.98 -10.93 14.33
N CYS A 69 -14.26 -12.06 14.34
CA CYS A 69 -14.21 -13.12 13.33
C CYS A 69 -15.53 -13.89 13.18
N SER A 70 -16.57 -13.28 12.60
CA SER A 70 -17.77 -14.03 12.19
C SER A 70 -18.32 -13.73 10.79
N LEU A 71 -17.69 -12.87 9.97
CA LEU A 71 -18.35 -12.40 8.73
C LEU A 71 -17.55 -12.46 7.41
N SER A 72 -16.43 -13.17 7.31
CA SER A 72 -15.89 -13.58 5.98
C SER A 72 -14.71 -14.55 6.08
N HIS A 73 -14.95 -15.86 5.97
CA HIS A 73 -13.89 -16.85 5.84
C HIS A 73 -13.00 -16.61 4.59
N VAL A 74 -13.55 -15.97 3.55
CA VAL A 74 -12.89 -15.75 2.26
C VAL A 74 -11.63 -14.86 2.35
N ARG A 75 -11.67 -13.79 3.15
CA ARG A 75 -10.54 -12.84 3.28
C ARG A 75 -9.30 -13.46 3.95
N TYR A 76 -9.50 -14.34 4.93
CA TYR A 76 -8.40 -15.08 5.55
C TYR A 76 -7.82 -16.14 4.61
N VAL A 77 -8.67 -16.82 3.86
CA VAL A 77 -8.24 -17.74 2.80
C VAL A 77 -7.38 -17.01 1.77
N ARG A 78 -7.72 -15.76 1.42
CA ARG A 78 -6.91 -14.95 0.50
C ARG A 78 -5.49 -14.71 1.02
N ILE A 79 -5.33 -14.34 2.29
CA ILE A 79 -4.01 -14.15 2.91
C ILE A 79 -3.21 -15.45 2.91
N LEU A 80 -3.84 -16.55 3.34
CA LEU A 80 -3.18 -17.86 3.36
C LEU A 80 -2.76 -18.28 1.95
N LEU A 81 -3.58 -18.02 0.93
CA LEU A 81 -3.25 -18.29 -0.47
C LEU A 81 -2.12 -17.41 -1.00
N VAL A 82 -2.07 -16.12 -0.63
CA VAL A 82 -0.93 -15.26 -0.95
C VAL A 82 0.33 -15.83 -0.31
N LEU A 83 0.34 -16.04 1.01
CA LEU A 83 1.50 -16.58 1.71
C LEU A 83 1.95 -17.93 1.15
N PHE A 84 0.99 -18.80 0.82
CA PHE A 84 1.25 -20.09 0.20
C PHE A 84 1.83 -19.95 -1.21
N ALA A 85 1.31 -19.04 -2.04
CA ALA A 85 1.88 -18.72 -3.36
C ALA A 85 3.34 -18.30 -3.23
N PHE A 86 3.64 -17.44 -2.27
CA PHE A 86 5.00 -16.92 -2.02
C PHE A 86 6.01 -17.99 -1.61
N LEU A 87 5.58 -19.16 -1.10
CA LEU A 87 6.48 -20.30 -0.87
C LEU A 87 7.05 -20.89 -2.16
N PHE A 88 6.35 -20.70 -3.29
CA PHE A 88 6.73 -21.22 -4.60
C PHE A 88 7.40 -20.19 -5.51
N LEU A 89 7.54 -18.94 -5.04
CA LEU A 89 7.99 -17.80 -5.84
C LEU A 89 9.30 -18.07 -6.59
N SER A 90 10.28 -18.69 -5.95
CA SER A 90 11.59 -18.98 -6.56
C SER A 90 11.75 -20.41 -7.05
N ASN A 91 10.92 -21.34 -6.58
CA ASN A 91 11.12 -22.77 -6.80
C ASN A 91 10.28 -23.32 -7.95
N THR A 92 9.01 -22.89 -8.04
CA THR A 92 8.05 -23.36 -9.03
C THR A 92 7.15 -22.20 -9.49
N PRO A 93 7.66 -21.33 -10.38
CA PRO A 93 6.99 -20.08 -10.77
C PRO A 93 5.57 -20.24 -11.33
N VAL A 94 5.28 -21.38 -11.96
CA VAL A 94 3.93 -21.71 -12.45
C VAL A 94 2.92 -21.81 -11.29
N TYR A 95 3.28 -22.47 -10.19
CA TYR A 95 2.39 -22.59 -9.03
C TYR A 95 2.19 -21.24 -8.33
N PHE A 96 3.23 -20.40 -8.26
CA PHE A 96 3.09 -19.03 -7.79
C PHE A 96 2.02 -18.28 -8.58
N ILE A 97 2.11 -18.25 -9.92
CA ILE A 97 1.12 -17.56 -10.76
C ILE A 97 -0.29 -18.11 -10.54
N VAL A 98 -0.45 -19.44 -10.49
CA VAL A 98 -1.76 -20.07 -10.30
C VAL A 98 -2.38 -19.64 -8.97
N PHE A 99 -1.67 -19.79 -7.84
CA PHE A 99 -2.20 -19.42 -6.53
C PHE A 99 -2.40 -17.91 -6.39
N TYR A 100 -1.53 -17.10 -6.99
CA TYR A 100 -1.66 -15.64 -7.02
C TYR A 100 -2.91 -15.20 -7.79
N ILE A 101 -3.19 -15.79 -8.96
CA ILE A 101 -4.40 -15.50 -9.75
C ILE A 101 -5.66 -15.96 -9.02
N ILE A 102 -5.64 -17.14 -8.38
CA ILE A 102 -6.76 -17.62 -7.57
C ILE A 102 -7.04 -16.63 -6.43
N SER A 103 -6.00 -16.21 -5.71
CA SER A 103 -6.11 -15.24 -4.63
C SER A 103 -6.70 -13.90 -5.11
N ALA A 104 -6.20 -13.36 -6.22
CA ALA A 104 -6.73 -12.14 -6.82
C ALA A 104 -8.20 -12.29 -7.29
N SER A 105 -8.57 -13.47 -7.79
CA SER A 105 -9.94 -13.76 -8.24
C SER A 105 -10.92 -13.84 -7.06
N LEU A 106 -10.47 -14.30 -5.89
CA LEU A 106 -11.30 -14.35 -4.68
C LEU A 106 -11.68 -12.95 -4.18
N ASP A 107 -10.88 -11.92 -4.46
CA ASP A 107 -11.23 -10.53 -4.14
C ASP A 107 -12.50 -10.08 -4.89
N CYS A 108 -12.58 -10.39 -6.19
CA CYS A 108 -13.77 -10.14 -6.99
C CYS A 108 -15.00 -10.85 -6.43
N ILE A 109 -14.84 -12.10 -5.98
CA ILE A 109 -15.92 -12.92 -5.42
C ILE A 109 -16.36 -12.37 -4.05
N ASP A 110 -15.44 -12.00 -3.17
CA ASP A 110 -15.76 -11.43 -1.86
C ASP A 110 -16.53 -10.12 -2.02
N GLY A 111 -16.03 -9.21 -2.86
CA GLY A 111 -16.70 -7.95 -3.16
C GLY A 111 -18.09 -8.12 -3.76
N TYR A 112 -18.24 -9.07 -4.71
CA TYR A 112 -19.55 -9.38 -5.31
C TYR A 112 -20.52 -9.96 -4.28
N THR A 113 -20.06 -10.93 -3.48
CA THR A 113 -20.85 -11.60 -2.44
C THR A 113 -21.29 -10.61 -1.38
N ALA A 114 -20.38 -9.76 -0.88
CA ALA A 114 -20.69 -8.73 0.09
C ALA A 114 -21.75 -7.75 -0.43
N ARG A 115 -21.70 -7.36 -1.71
CA ARG A 115 -22.73 -6.50 -2.34
C ARG A 115 -24.07 -7.24 -2.50
N LYS A 116 -24.05 -8.49 -2.97
CA LYS A 116 -25.25 -9.29 -3.21
C LYS A 116 -26.03 -9.59 -1.93
N PHE A 117 -25.33 -9.83 -0.82
CA PHE A 117 -25.95 -10.13 0.47
C PHE A 117 -26.05 -8.92 1.40
N HIS A 118 -25.75 -7.70 0.91
CA HIS A 118 -25.75 -6.47 1.72
C HIS A 118 -24.88 -6.55 2.99
N GLN A 119 -23.76 -7.27 2.93
CA GLN A 119 -22.79 -7.49 4.01
C GLN A 119 -21.50 -6.68 3.81
N THR A 120 -21.58 -5.54 3.14
CA THR A 120 -20.42 -4.66 2.93
C THR A 120 -20.01 -3.99 4.24
N SER A 121 -18.73 -4.09 4.61
CA SER A 121 -18.17 -3.41 5.78
C SER A 121 -17.02 -2.48 5.39
N LYS A 122 -16.90 -1.36 6.11
CA LYS A 122 -15.78 -0.40 5.91
C LYS A 122 -14.43 -1.07 6.20
N PHE A 123 -14.38 -1.91 7.24
CA PHE A 123 -13.20 -2.69 7.59
C PHE A 123 -12.82 -3.68 6.49
N GLY A 124 -13.79 -4.40 5.91
CA GLY A 124 -13.53 -5.35 4.82
C GLY A 124 -12.93 -4.65 3.61
N ALA A 125 -13.53 -3.56 3.15
CA ALA A 125 -13.00 -2.78 2.02
C ALA A 125 -11.60 -2.21 2.27
N TRP A 126 -11.32 -1.76 3.50
CA TRP A 126 -9.98 -1.34 3.90
C TRP A 126 -8.98 -2.50 3.90
N PHE A 127 -9.38 -3.65 4.44
CA PHE A 127 -8.54 -4.84 4.56
C PHE A 127 -8.21 -5.46 3.20
N ASP A 128 -9.14 -5.40 2.25
CA ASP A 128 -8.90 -5.85 0.88
C ASP A 128 -7.75 -5.08 0.23
N VAL A 129 -7.73 -3.75 0.41
CA VAL A 129 -6.63 -2.92 -0.10
C VAL A 129 -5.30 -3.23 0.58
N ILE A 130 -5.30 -3.54 1.88
CA ILE A 130 -4.09 -3.96 2.62
C ILE A 130 -3.50 -5.25 2.06
N ILE A 131 -4.32 -6.28 1.85
CA ILE A 131 -3.85 -7.58 1.33
C ILE A 131 -3.24 -7.39 -0.07
N ASP A 132 -3.90 -6.58 -0.89
CA ASP A 132 -3.47 -6.27 -2.24
C ASP A 132 -2.13 -5.52 -2.28
N LEU A 133 -1.97 -4.52 -1.41
CA LEU A 133 -0.70 -3.79 -1.23
C LEU A 133 0.41 -4.70 -0.72
N PHE A 134 0.12 -5.55 0.27
CA PHE A 134 1.09 -6.49 0.82
C PHE A 134 1.58 -7.46 -0.27
N SER A 135 0.65 -8.07 -1.00
CA SER A 135 0.92 -9.01 -2.08
C SER A 135 1.76 -8.37 -3.21
N ARG A 136 1.35 -7.20 -3.72
CA ARG A 136 2.13 -6.46 -4.73
C ARG A 136 3.48 -6.00 -4.20
N GLY A 137 3.57 -5.63 -2.93
CA GLY A 137 4.80 -5.19 -2.29
C GLY A 137 5.87 -6.28 -2.28
N LEU A 138 5.49 -7.49 -1.85
CA LEU A 138 6.38 -8.64 -1.90
C LEU A 138 6.84 -8.94 -3.34
N LEU A 139 5.92 -8.88 -4.31
CA LEU A 139 6.24 -9.13 -5.72
C LEU A 139 7.18 -8.06 -6.30
N TRP A 140 6.94 -6.78 -6.03
CA TRP A 140 7.83 -5.70 -6.48
C TRP A 140 9.23 -5.82 -5.91
N CYS A 141 9.35 -6.11 -4.61
CA CYS A 141 10.64 -6.31 -3.96
C CYS A 141 11.41 -7.51 -4.50
N TYR A 142 10.70 -8.55 -4.97
CA TYR A 142 11.31 -9.68 -5.66
C TYR A 142 11.83 -9.31 -7.05
N LEU A 143 11.04 -8.55 -7.82
CA LEU A 143 11.36 -8.18 -9.21
C LEU A 143 12.51 -7.19 -9.34
N SER A 144 12.62 -6.27 -8.39
CA SER A 144 13.65 -5.25 -8.42
C SER A 144 13.94 -4.71 -7.03
N HIS A 145 15.21 -4.43 -6.78
CA HIS A 145 15.64 -3.70 -5.60
C HIS A 145 15.00 -2.30 -5.50
N TRP A 146 14.65 -1.69 -6.63
CA TRP A 146 13.92 -0.42 -6.69
C TRP A 146 12.40 -0.58 -6.53
N GLY A 147 11.88 -1.81 -6.53
CA GLY A 147 10.47 -2.11 -6.34
C GLY A 147 9.94 -1.61 -4.99
N TYR A 148 10.81 -1.51 -3.98
CA TYR A 148 10.47 -0.89 -2.70
C TYR A 148 9.97 0.55 -2.84
N LEU A 149 10.54 1.35 -3.74
CA LEU A 149 10.08 2.73 -3.97
C LEU A 149 8.68 2.77 -4.57
N ILE A 150 8.37 1.82 -5.46
CA ILE A 150 7.06 1.73 -6.11
C ILE A 150 5.99 1.44 -5.05
N ILE A 151 6.23 0.43 -4.20
CA ILE A 151 5.27 0.07 -3.16
C ILE A 151 5.19 1.13 -2.05
N MET A 152 6.27 1.85 -1.75
CA MET A 152 6.24 2.97 -0.81
C MET A 152 5.24 4.04 -1.27
N VAL A 153 5.22 4.38 -2.56
CA VAL A 153 4.26 5.34 -3.12
C VAL A 153 2.83 4.82 -3.04
N GLU A 154 2.60 3.53 -3.30
CA GLU A 154 1.28 2.90 -3.16
C GLU A 154 0.77 2.98 -1.70
N TRP A 155 1.62 2.65 -0.71
CA TRP A 155 1.30 2.77 0.71
C TRP A 155 0.99 4.21 1.13
N MET A 156 1.81 5.17 0.68
CA MET A 156 1.54 6.59 0.94
C MET A 156 0.20 7.03 0.35
N THR A 157 -0.12 6.56 -0.85
CA THR A 157 -1.39 6.90 -1.52
C THR A 157 -2.58 6.32 -0.76
N PHE A 158 -2.45 5.08 -0.28
CA PHE A 158 -3.46 4.43 0.54
C PHE A 158 -3.77 5.24 1.81
N VAL A 159 -2.72 5.66 2.54
CA VAL A 159 -2.87 6.50 3.73
C VAL A 159 -3.50 7.85 3.37
N SER A 160 -2.99 8.52 2.33
CA SER A 160 -3.43 9.85 1.89
C SER A 160 -4.90 9.89 1.44
N THR A 161 -5.39 8.80 0.84
CA THR A 161 -6.78 8.70 0.38
C THR A 161 -7.75 8.36 1.52
N HIS A 162 -7.34 7.50 2.46
CA HIS A 162 -8.19 7.09 3.57
C HIS A 162 -8.30 8.14 4.68
N SER A 163 -7.24 8.91 4.94
CA SER A 163 -7.22 9.94 5.99
C SER A 163 -8.24 11.05 5.75
N ASN A 164 -8.34 11.54 4.50
CA ASN A 164 -9.09 12.76 4.19
C ASN A 164 -10.41 12.56 3.43
N ARG A 165 -10.60 11.42 2.74
CA ARG A 165 -11.75 11.25 1.83
C ARG A 165 -12.64 10.03 2.12
N GLY A 166 -12.16 9.10 2.94
CA GLY A 166 -12.92 7.92 3.37
C GLY A 166 -13.61 7.20 2.19
N PRO A 167 -14.93 6.93 2.24
CA PRO A 167 -15.63 6.16 1.20
C PRO A 167 -15.71 6.86 -0.17
N ASN A 168 -15.56 8.19 -0.22
CA ASN A 168 -15.74 8.98 -1.44
C ASN A 168 -14.41 9.26 -2.17
N TRP A 169 -13.35 8.50 -1.86
CA TRP A 169 -12.01 8.75 -2.40
C TRP A 169 -11.93 8.65 -3.94
N LYS A 170 -12.85 7.89 -4.56
CA LYS A 170 -13.01 7.73 -6.01
C LYS A 170 -13.68 8.92 -6.70
N GLU A 171 -14.31 9.82 -5.94
CA GLU A 171 -14.99 10.98 -6.50
C GLU A 171 -13.99 12.08 -6.88
N THR A 172 -14.19 12.66 -8.06
CA THR A 172 -13.35 13.74 -8.58
C THR A 172 -14.07 15.07 -8.47
N THR A 173 -13.32 16.15 -8.25
CA THR A 173 -13.84 17.53 -8.31
C THR A 173 -13.29 18.25 -9.53
N LYS A 174 -13.94 19.35 -9.93
CA LYS A 174 -13.50 20.16 -11.08
C LYS A 174 -12.08 20.74 -10.92
N ASP A 175 -11.61 20.85 -9.69
CA ASP A 175 -10.29 21.39 -9.35
C ASP A 175 -9.15 20.40 -9.60
N PHE A 176 -9.45 19.15 -9.95
CA PHE A 176 -8.43 18.12 -10.15
C PHE A 176 -7.71 18.34 -11.50
N PRO A 177 -6.43 17.96 -11.63
CA PRO A 177 -5.77 17.97 -12.94
C PRO A 177 -6.54 17.14 -13.95
N PHE A 178 -6.61 17.62 -15.20
CA PHE A 178 -7.38 16.97 -16.29
C PHE A 178 -7.06 15.48 -16.46
N ILE A 179 -5.78 15.11 -16.35
CA ILE A 179 -5.36 13.71 -16.46
C ILE A 179 -5.92 12.84 -15.33
N VAL A 180 -5.96 13.36 -14.10
CA VAL A 180 -6.50 12.66 -12.92
C VAL A 180 -8.01 12.48 -13.08
N GLN A 181 -8.72 13.51 -13.54
CA GLN A 181 -10.16 13.43 -13.82
C GLN A 181 -10.47 12.35 -14.86
N LYS A 182 -9.71 12.31 -15.97
CA LYS A 182 -9.90 11.31 -17.03
C LYS A 182 -9.59 9.89 -16.62
N VAL A 183 -8.54 9.69 -15.80
CA VAL A 183 -8.19 8.36 -15.29
C VAL A 183 -9.25 7.86 -14.31
N MET A 184 -9.75 8.73 -13.43
CA MET A 184 -10.70 8.36 -12.38
C MET A 184 -12.17 8.42 -12.79
N SER A 185 -12.47 8.91 -14.01
CA SER A 185 -13.85 9.05 -14.50
C SER A 185 -14.62 7.73 -14.43
N ASN A 186 -15.89 7.79 -14.01
CA ASN A 186 -16.75 6.63 -13.78
C ASN A 186 -16.10 5.56 -12.88
N GLY A 187 -15.30 5.95 -11.88
CA GLY A 187 -14.66 5.00 -10.98
C GLY A 187 -13.64 4.09 -11.68
N PHE A 188 -12.84 4.65 -12.58
CA PHE A 188 -11.82 3.97 -13.41
C PHE A 188 -12.35 3.13 -14.58
N HIS A 189 -13.65 3.16 -14.88
CA HIS A 189 -14.24 2.44 -16.02
C HIS A 189 -14.02 3.11 -17.40
N SER A 190 -13.17 4.14 -17.50
CA SER A 190 -12.75 4.71 -18.79
C SER A 190 -11.61 3.91 -19.43
N PRO A 191 -11.31 4.09 -20.73
CA PRO A 191 -10.16 3.45 -21.36
C PRO A 191 -8.83 3.78 -20.66
N LEU A 192 -8.64 5.05 -20.27
CA LEU A 192 -7.47 5.48 -19.51
C LEU A 192 -7.45 4.86 -18.11
N GLY A 193 -8.58 4.85 -17.40
CA GLY A 193 -8.70 4.20 -16.09
C GLY A 193 -8.40 2.70 -16.16
N SER A 194 -8.88 2.02 -17.19
CA SER A 194 -8.64 0.58 -17.39
C SER A 194 -7.16 0.28 -17.66
N ILE A 195 -6.50 1.09 -18.51
CA ILE A 195 -5.04 0.97 -18.74
C ILE A 195 -4.27 1.26 -17.44
N THR A 196 -4.69 2.25 -16.66
CA THR A 196 -4.08 2.56 -15.36
C THR A 196 -4.20 1.41 -14.38
N ILE A 197 -5.39 0.81 -14.22
CA ILE A 197 -5.63 -0.34 -13.34
C ILE A 197 -4.86 -1.57 -13.84
N ALA A 198 -4.82 -1.81 -15.14
CA ALA A 198 -4.00 -2.88 -15.72
C ALA A 198 -2.50 -2.66 -15.41
N GLY A 199 -1.99 -1.44 -15.56
CA GLY A 199 -0.62 -1.12 -15.19
C GLY A 199 -0.32 -1.26 -13.69
N LEU A 200 -1.30 -1.01 -12.81
CA LEU A 200 -1.13 -1.20 -11.36
C LEU A 200 -1.10 -2.68 -10.97
N HIS A 201 -2.04 -3.49 -11.47
CA HIS A 201 -2.22 -4.87 -11.02
C HIS A 201 -1.52 -5.92 -11.88
N VAL A 202 -1.43 -5.70 -13.20
CA VAL A 202 -0.94 -6.71 -14.15
C VAL A 202 0.55 -6.54 -14.44
N LEU A 203 1.09 -5.32 -14.43
CA LEU A 203 2.51 -5.07 -14.70
C LEU A 203 3.47 -5.92 -13.83
N PRO A 204 3.31 -6.01 -12.50
CA PRO A 204 4.23 -6.80 -11.67
C PRO A 204 4.22 -8.28 -12.06
N ILE A 205 3.02 -8.84 -12.31
CA ILE A 205 2.85 -10.25 -12.71
C ILE A 205 3.45 -10.47 -14.11
N TRP A 206 3.28 -9.51 -15.02
CA TRP A 206 3.84 -9.57 -16.36
C TRP A 206 5.37 -9.56 -16.35
N LEU A 207 5.97 -8.68 -15.55
CA LEU A 207 7.42 -8.64 -15.34
C LEU A 207 7.94 -9.94 -14.73
N TYR A 208 7.23 -10.51 -13.77
CA TYR A 208 7.55 -11.82 -13.21
C TYR A 208 7.51 -12.92 -14.27
N GLY A 209 6.47 -12.94 -15.11
CA GLY A 209 6.35 -13.89 -16.21
C GLY A 209 7.48 -13.76 -17.25
N LEU A 210 7.99 -12.54 -17.49
CA LEU A 210 9.16 -12.32 -18.33
C LEU A 210 10.45 -12.82 -17.67
N GLN A 211 10.66 -12.49 -16.39
CA GLN A 211 11.85 -12.87 -15.62
C GLN A 211 12.00 -14.40 -15.50
N GLU A 212 10.88 -15.09 -15.24
CA GLU A 212 10.84 -16.55 -15.08
C GLU A 212 10.60 -17.30 -16.41
N ASN A 213 10.65 -16.59 -17.55
CA ASN A 213 10.43 -17.14 -18.89
C ASN A 213 9.11 -17.93 -19.06
N LEU A 214 8.06 -17.51 -18.34
CA LEU A 214 6.74 -18.16 -18.37
C LEU A 214 5.90 -17.74 -19.58
N LEU A 215 6.27 -16.64 -20.26
CA LEU A 215 5.55 -16.11 -21.41
C LEU A 215 6.05 -16.65 -22.76
N TYR A 216 6.86 -17.72 -22.76
CA TYR A 216 7.52 -18.28 -23.96
C TYR A 216 6.55 -18.62 -25.11
N PHE A 217 5.27 -18.88 -24.81
CA PHE A 217 4.23 -19.17 -25.79
C PHE A 217 3.69 -17.92 -26.51
N ILE A 218 4.02 -16.71 -26.03
CA ILE A 218 3.64 -15.43 -26.63
C ILE A 218 4.79 -14.93 -27.51
N PRO A 219 4.55 -14.48 -28.76
CA PRO A 219 5.61 -13.90 -29.59
C PRO A 219 6.29 -12.68 -28.94
N ILE A 220 7.61 -12.59 -29.05
CA ILE A 220 8.43 -11.59 -28.35
C ILE A 220 8.01 -10.13 -28.63
N TYR A 221 7.62 -9.82 -29.87
CA TYR A 221 7.14 -8.47 -30.23
C TYR A 221 5.84 -8.12 -29.49
N LEU A 222 4.96 -9.10 -29.30
CA LEU A 222 3.70 -8.91 -28.58
C LEU A 222 3.95 -8.80 -27.08
N GLN A 223 4.94 -9.52 -26.55
CA GLN A 223 5.36 -9.40 -25.15
C GLN A 223 5.79 -7.96 -24.81
N TYR A 224 6.66 -7.37 -25.63
CA TYR A 224 7.13 -5.99 -25.43
C TYR A 224 6.06 -4.94 -25.71
N PHE A 225 5.17 -5.19 -26.67
CA PHE A 225 4.04 -4.30 -26.93
C PHE A 225 3.08 -4.23 -25.74
N ILE A 226 2.73 -5.38 -25.15
CA ILE A 226 1.89 -5.43 -23.94
C ILE A 226 2.63 -4.77 -22.76
N LEU A 227 3.92 -5.07 -22.58
CA LEU A 227 4.75 -4.45 -21.55
C LEU A 227 4.73 -2.92 -21.65
N LEU A 228 4.84 -2.36 -22.86
CA LEU A 228 4.78 -0.91 -23.08
C LEU A 228 3.45 -0.32 -22.60
N ILE A 229 2.32 -0.96 -22.94
CA ILE A 229 0.99 -0.52 -22.49
C ILE A 229 0.89 -0.56 -20.97
N LEU A 230 1.38 -1.63 -20.34
CA LEU A 230 1.37 -1.78 -18.88
C LEU A 230 2.25 -0.74 -18.17
N ILE A 231 3.42 -0.42 -18.73
CA ILE A 231 4.30 0.66 -18.22
C ILE A 231 3.60 2.01 -18.32
N ILE A 232 2.96 2.32 -19.47
CA ILE A 232 2.17 3.55 -19.63
C ILE A 232 1.07 3.62 -18.55
N GLY A 233 0.37 2.51 -18.32
CA GLY A 233 -0.62 2.39 -17.26
C GLY A 233 -0.06 2.69 -15.87
N ARG A 234 1.11 2.12 -15.53
CA ARG A 234 1.75 2.36 -14.24
C ARG A 234 2.21 3.80 -14.07
N LEU A 235 2.73 4.44 -15.12
CA LEU A 235 3.12 5.86 -15.09
C LEU A 235 1.91 6.78 -14.91
N LEU A 236 0.77 6.46 -15.54
CA LEU A 236 -0.49 7.17 -15.29
C LEU A 236 -0.96 6.97 -13.84
N CYS A 237 -0.84 5.76 -13.30
CA CYS A 237 -1.16 5.46 -11.91
C CYS A 237 -0.30 6.28 -10.95
N LEU A 238 1.02 6.29 -11.17
CA LEU A 238 1.97 7.09 -10.41
C LEU A 238 1.61 8.57 -10.43
N ARG A 239 1.15 9.11 -11.56
CA ARG A 239 0.71 10.50 -11.63
C ARG A 239 -0.49 10.79 -10.71
N VAL A 240 -1.44 9.86 -10.62
CA VAL A 240 -2.60 9.96 -9.72
C VAL A 240 -2.17 9.82 -8.25
N GLU A 241 -1.29 8.85 -7.95
CA GLU A 241 -0.71 8.62 -6.62
C GLU A 241 0.01 9.87 -6.09
N LEU A 242 0.92 10.43 -6.89
CA LEU A 242 1.66 11.65 -6.54
C LEU A 242 0.74 12.84 -6.31
N PHE A 243 -0.35 12.96 -7.08
CA PHE A 243 -1.35 14.01 -6.87
C PHE A 243 -2.02 13.89 -5.49
N TYR A 244 -2.44 12.69 -5.09
CA TYR A 244 -3.06 12.48 -3.78
C TYR A 244 -2.07 12.69 -2.63
N ASN A 245 -0.83 12.22 -2.79
CA ASN A 245 0.22 12.42 -1.80
C ASN A 245 0.54 13.91 -1.62
N GLU A 246 0.65 14.68 -2.71
CA GLU A 246 0.87 16.14 -2.66
C GLU A 246 -0.29 16.86 -1.95
N LYS A 247 -1.53 16.49 -2.27
CA LYS A 247 -2.74 17.03 -1.62
C LYS A 247 -2.74 16.76 -0.12
N TYR A 248 -2.33 15.58 0.30
CA TYR A 248 -2.29 15.21 1.71
C TYR A 248 -1.15 15.92 2.46
N ILE A 249 0.03 16.04 1.85
CA ILE A 249 1.15 16.81 2.42
C ILE A 249 0.73 18.28 2.63
N LYS A 250 0.07 18.90 1.63
CA LYS A 250 -0.45 20.27 1.78
C LYS A 250 -1.44 20.40 2.93
N TYR A 251 -2.36 19.45 3.07
CA TYR A 251 -3.29 19.40 4.18
C TYR A 251 -2.58 19.36 5.54
N LEU A 252 -1.57 18.51 5.70
CA LEU A 252 -0.80 18.42 6.94
C LEU A 252 -0.03 19.72 7.25
N LEU A 253 0.56 20.35 6.23
CA LEU A 253 1.29 21.61 6.38
C LEU A 253 0.38 22.80 6.72
N ASP A 254 -0.89 22.77 6.29
CA ASP A 254 -1.86 23.81 6.61
C ASP A 254 -2.45 23.64 8.03
N GLU A 255 -2.56 22.41 8.55
CA GLU A 255 -2.91 22.17 9.97
C GLU A 255 -1.82 22.63 10.95
N GLU A 256 -0.55 22.63 10.53
CA GLU A 256 0.59 23.06 11.38
C GLU A 256 0.73 24.58 11.48
N ARG A 257 -0.01 25.38 10.69
CA ARG A 257 0.00 26.83 10.84
C ARG A 257 -0.80 27.21 12.10
N PRO A 258 -0.16 27.81 13.13
CA PRO A 258 -0.91 28.33 14.26
C PRO A 258 -1.94 29.34 13.76
N GLU A 259 -3.12 29.37 14.37
CA GLU A 259 -4.18 30.36 14.13
C GLU A 259 -3.69 31.78 14.45
N THR A 260 -2.80 32.33 13.64
CA THR A 260 -2.44 33.74 13.71
C THR A 260 -3.46 34.51 12.90
N ASN A 261 -4.51 34.94 13.61
CA ASN A 261 -5.40 36.09 13.37
C ASN A 261 -6.89 35.72 13.33
N GLY A 262 -7.59 35.95 14.46
CA GLY A 262 -9.04 35.77 14.51
C GLY A 262 -9.76 36.14 15.81
N ASN A 263 -9.53 37.35 16.33
CA ASN A 263 -10.42 38.08 17.26
C ASN A 263 -10.78 37.46 18.63
N TYR A 264 -10.09 37.95 19.65
CA TYR A 264 -10.74 38.35 20.90
C TYR A 264 -11.92 39.27 20.58
N LYS A 265 -13.14 38.76 20.65
CA LYS A 265 -14.32 39.58 20.97
C LYS A 265 -14.80 39.12 22.33
N SER A 266 -14.41 39.91 23.33
CA SER A 266 -14.98 39.92 24.67
C SER A 266 -16.51 39.91 24.60
N ARG A 267 -17.13 38.85 25.09
CA ARG A 267 -18.50 38.92 25.63
C ARG A 267 -18.36 39.18 27.13
N ASN A 268 -18.24 40.46 27.46
CA ASN A 268 -18.84 40.98 28.68
C ASN A 268 -20.20 41.57 28.27
N ASP A 269 -21.14 41.44 29.21
CA ASP A 269 -22.54 41.90 29.22
C ASP A 269 -23.57 40.89 28.71
#